data_AF-A0A502CUF0-F1
#
_entry.id   AF-A0A502CUF0-F1
#
_cell.length_a   1.000
_cell.length_b   1.000
_cell.length_c   1.000
_cell.angle_alpha   90.00
_cell.angle_beta   90.00
_cell.angle_gamma   90.00
#
_symmetry.space_group_name_H-M   'P 1'
#
loop_
_entity.id
_entity.type
_entity.pdbx_description
1 polymer ?
#
loop_
_entity_poly.entity_id
_entity_poly.type
_entity_poly.pdbx_seq_one_letter_code
_entity_poly.pdbx_strand_id
1 'polypeptide(L)' 'MATSIDDRGPRAARHARRDPFAEAKSLNLDVTGLDEAGARRAVGKEQARQYYAENRESVDAYNAWIKKNGLPLDKYRLF' A
#
# COMPACT_ATOMS: atom_id res chain seq x y z
N MET A 1 -32.64 -22.62 -14.56
CA MET A 1 -31.20 -22.66 -14.22
C MET A 1 -30.85 -21.34 -13.54
N ALA A 2 -31.20 -21.18 -12.26
CA ALA A 2 -30.86 -20.00 -11.47
C ALA A 2 -29.57 -20.31 -10.72
N THR A 3 -28.45 -19.75 -11.16
CA THR A 3 -27.17 -19.86 -10.45
C THR A 3 -27.25 -19.00 -9.20
N SER A 4 -27.35 -19.66 -8.04
CA SER A 4 -27.25 -19.09 -6.71
C SER A 4 -25.99 -18.22 -6.59
N ILE A 5 -26.17 -16.94 -6.21
CA ILE A 5 -25.11 -15.95 -5.99
C ILE A 5 -24.60 -15.99 -4.53
N ASP A 6 -25.06 -16.95 -3.73
CA ASP A 6 -24.97 -16.91 -2.27
C ASP A 6 -23.91 -17.84 -1.64
N ASP A 7 -22.84 -18.19 -2.36
CA ASP A 7 -21.66 -18.87 -1.80
C ASP A 7 -20.58 -17.91 -1.28
N ARG A 8 -20.90 -16.62 -1.10
CA ARG A 8 -19.93 -15.64 -0.58
C ARG A 8 -19.85 -15.75 0.94
N GLY A 9 -18.96 -16.64 1.41
CA GLY A 9 -18.52 -16.74 2.80
C GLY A 9 -18.17 -15.38 3.43
N PRO A 10 -18.03 -15.32 4.77
CA PRO A 10 -18.09 -14.08 5.54
C PRO A 10 -17.09 -13.03 5.01
N ARG A 11 -17.60 -11.83 4.71
CA ARG A 11 -16.82 -10.67 4.22
C ARG A 11 -15.70 -10.19 5.18
N ALA A 12 -15.53 -10.85 6.33
CA ALA A 12 -14.55 -10.55 7.37
C ALA A 12 -13.09 -10.89 6.98
N ALA A 13 -12.86 -11.69 5.93
CA ALA A 13 -11.52 -12.09 5.50
C ALA A 13 -10.78 -11.07 4.60
N ARG A 14 -11.35 -9.88 4.32
CA ARG A 14 -10.75 -8.92 3.38
C ARG A 14 -9.54 -8.17 3.90
N HIS A 15 -9.35 -8.13 5.22
CA HIS A 15 -8.14 -7.67 5.88
C HIS A 15 -7.67 -8.79 6.78
N ALA A 16 -7.14 -9.87 6.19
CA ALA A 16 -6.36 -10.82 6.97
C ALA A 16 -5.37 -9.98 7.80
N ARG A 17 -5.38 -10.14 9.13
CA ARG A 17 -4.42 -9.43 9.98
C ARG A 17 -3.04 -9.87 9.54
N ARG A 18 -2.36 -9.01 8.80
CA ARG A 18 -0.97 -9.23 8.40
C ARG A 18 -0.12 -9.25 9.66
N ASP A 19 0.68 -10.30 9.78
CA ASP A 19 1.66 -10.42 10.85
C ASP A 19 2.90 -9.59 10.49
N PRO A 20 3.16 -8.48 11.20
CA PRO A 20 4.30 -7.61 10.89
C PRO A 20 5.65 -8.30 11.12
N PHE A 21 5.75 -9.32 11.98
CA PHE A 21 7.00 -10.03 12.20
C PHE A 21 7.32 -10.98 11.03
N ALA A 22 6.29 -11.63 10.46
CA ALA A 22 6.44 -12.42 9.24
C ALA A 22 6.86 -11.56 8.03
N GLU A 23 6.24 -10.38 7.87
CA GLU A 23 6.61 -9.44 6.81
C GLU A 23 8.03 -8.86 7.02
N ALA A 24 8.42 -8.57 8.25
CA ALA A 24 9.77 -8.11 8.54
C ALA A 24 10.82 -9.15 8.17
N LYS A 25 10.56 -10.43 8.45
CA LYS A 25 11.44 -11.53 8.09
C LYS A 25 11.60 -11.68 6.58
N SER A 26 10.53 -11.53 5.79
CA SER A 26 10.64 -11.58 4.33
C SER A 26 11.41 -10.39 3.75
N LEU A 27 11.40 -9.26 4.45
CA LEU A 27 12.16 -8.06 4.12
C LEU A 27 13.58 -8.04 4.73
N ASN A 28 14.01 -9.10 5.42
CA ASN A 28 15.29 -9.18 6.14
C ASN A 28 15.51 -8.04 7.15
N LEU A 29 14.45 -7.58 7.81
CA LEU A 29 14.49 -6.56 8.84
C LEU A 29 14.75 -7.18 10.21
N ASP A 30 15.65 -6.57 10.99
CA ASP A 30 15.79 -6.89 12.41
C ASP A 30 14.64 -6.27 13.20
N VAL A 31 13.90 -7.13 13.91
CA VAL A 31 12.73 -6.77 14.73
C VAL A 31 12.94 -7.10 16.20
N THR A 32 14.16 -7.49 16.57
CA THR A 32 14.50 -7.84 17.95
C THR A 32 14.26 -6.63 18.86
N GLY A 33 13.39 -6.81 19.87
CA GLY A 33 13.04 -5.75 20.81
C GLY A 33 12.02 -4.72 20.31
N LEU A 34 11.45 -4.89 19.11
CA LEU A 34 10.36 -4.04 18.62
C LEU A 34 9.01 -4.49 19.19
N ASP A 35 8.15 -3.51 19.49
CA ASP A 35 6.71 -3.74 19.66
C ASP A 35 6.03 -3.96 18.31
N GLU A 36 4.79 -4.46 18.32
CA GLU A 36 4.02 -4.72 17.09
C GLU A 36 3.85 -3.45 16.23
N ALA A 37 3.69 -2.28 16.87
CA ALA A 37 3.59 -0.99 16.20
C ALA A 37 4.92 -0.59 15.53
N GLY A 38 6.05 -0.84 16.18
CA GLY A 38 7.40 -0.61 15.68
C GLY A 38 7.72 -1.53 14.51
N ALA A 39 7.39 -2.82 14.61
CA ALA A 39 7.52 -3.78 13.52
C ALA A 39 6.71 -3.33 12.29
N ARG A 40 5.45 -2.91 12.48
CA ARG A 40 4.62 -2.36 11.39
C ARG A 40 5.24 -1.13 10.72
N ARG A 41 5.79 -0.19 11.50
CA ARG A 41 6.45 1.00 10.96
C ARG A 41 7.70 0.64 10.16
N ALA A 42 8.52 -0.28 10.66
CA ALA A 42 9.74 -0.71 9.98
C ALA A 42 9.42 -1.38 8.65
N VAL A 43 8.47 -2.31 8.66
CA VAL A 43 7.96 -3.00 7.46
C VAL A 43 7.39 -2.00 6.45
N GLY A 44 6.51 -1.10 6.89
CA GLY A 44 5.90 -0.10 6.01
C GLY A 44 6.93 0.83 5.35
N LYS A 45 7.99 1.21 6.08
CA LYS A 45 9.08 2.03 5.55
C LYS A 45 9.86 1.30 4.45
N GLU A 46 10.17 0.03 4.65
CA GLU A 46 10.89 -0.78 3.65
C GLU A 46 10.04 -1.04 2.41
N GLN A 47 8.76 -1.39 2.59
CA GLN A 47 7.84 -1.55 1.48
C GLN A 47 7.69 -0.26 0.68
N ALA A 48 7.57 0.88 1.36
CA ALA A 48 7.55 2.19 0.70
C ALA A 48 8.84 2.43 -0.10
N ARG A 49 10.02 2.10 0.47
CA ARG A 49 11.30 2.23 -0.23
C ARG A 49 11.36 1.40 -1.51
N GLN A 50 10.96 0.13 -1.46
CA GLN A 50 10.92 -0.74 -2.65
C GLN A 50 9.93 -0.20 -3.67
N TYR A 51 8.73 0.15 -3.23
CA TYR A 51 7.71 0.72 -4.10
C TYR A 51 8.19 1.99 -4.82
N TYR A 52 8.84 2.91 -4.10
CA TYR A 52 9.40 4.12 -4.70
C TYR A 52 10.52 3.82 -5.71
N ALA A 53 11.34 2.81 -5.46
CA ALA A 53 12.37 2.39 -6.40
C ALA A 53 11.75 1.83 -7.69
N GLU A 54 10.75 0.95 -7.56
CA GLU A 54 10.06 0.32 -8.69
C GLU A 54 9.20 1.31 -9.49
N ASN A 55 8.56 2.26 -8.81
CA ASN A 55 7.62 3.19 -9.43
C ASN A 55 8.23 4.56 -9.71
N ARG A 56 9.55 4.70 -9.57
CA ARG A 56 10.24 6.00 -9.70
C ARG A 56 9.94 6.66 -11.02
N GLU A 57 10.08 5.91 -12.12
CA GLU A 57 9.84 6.39 -13.47
C GLU A 57 8.39 6.85 -13.67
N SER A 58 7.42 6.03 -13.23
CA SER A 58 6.00 6.36 -13.32
C SER A 58 5.64 7.62 -12.55
N VAL A 59 6.18 7.76 -11.33
CA VAL A 59 5.98 8.96 -10.50
C VAL A 59 6.59 10.18 -11.17
N ASP A 60 7.82 10.08 -11.67
CA ASP A 60 8.51 11.18 -12.33
C ASP A 60 7.81 11.59 -13.64
N ALA A 61 7.33 10.62 -14.44
CA ALA A 61 6.54 10.86 -15.64
C ALA A 61 5.21 11.57 -15.33
N TYR A 62 4.49 11.12 -14.30
CA TYR A 62 3.25 11.75 -13.87
C TYR A 62 3.48 13.17 -13.34
N ASN A 63 4.55 13.37 -12.56
CA ASN A 63 4.94 14.69 -12.08
C ASN A 63 5.30 15.64 -13.24
N ALA A 64 6.01 15.16 -14.25
CA ALA A 64 6.32 15.94 -15.45
C ALA A 64 5.03 16.32 -16.21
N TRP A 65 4.08 15.39 -16.31
CA TRP A 65 2.77 15.65 -16.90
C TRP A 65 2.00 16.72 -16.11
N ILE A 66 1.97 16.66 -14.79
CA ILE A 66 1.31 17.68 -13.95
C ILE A 66 1.98 19.05 -14.13
N LYS A 67 3.33 19.11 -14.17
CA LYS A 67 4.04 20.39 -14.41
C LYS A 67 3.66 21.02 -15.75
N LYS A 68 3.43 20.20 -16.77
CA LYS A 68 3.05 20.66 -18.12
C LYS A 68 1.57 21.04 -18.23
N ASN A 69 0.67 20.29 -17.58
CA ASN A 69 -0.77 20.38 -17.81
C ASN A 69 -1.56 20.97 -16.64
N GLY A 70 -0.91 21.21 -15.50
CA GLY A 70 -1.55 21.55 -14.23
C GLY A 70 -2.12 20.33 -13.51
N LEU A 71 -2.70 20.56 -12.33
CA LEU A 71 -3.40 19.51 -11.60
C LEU A 71 -4.73 19.18 -12.30
N PRO A 72 -4.98 17.89 -12.64
CA PRO A 72 -6.29 17.47 -13.08
C PRO A 72 -7.35 17.87 -12.05
N LEU A 73 -8.47 18.40 -12.53
CA LEU A 73 -9.64 18.69 -11.70
C LEU A 73 -9.43 19.74 -10.59
N ASP A 74 -8.34 20.51 -10.62
CA ASP A 74 -8.09 21.59 -9.63
C ASP A 74 -9.26 22.59 -9.55
N LYS A 75 -9.99 22.78 -10.66
CA LYS A 75 -11.22 23.58 -10.75
C LYS A 75 -12.36 23.14 -9.82
N TYR A 76 -12.31 21.93 -9.24
CA TYR A 76 -13.33 21.40 -8.33
C TYR A 76 -12.83 21.29 -6.88
N ARG A 77 -11.62 21.79 -6.58
CA ARG A 77 -11.07 21.75 -5.23
C ARG A 77 -11.81 22.76 -4.34
N LEU A 78 -12.54 22.25 -3.35
CA LEU A 78 -13.20 23.04 -2.30
C LEU A 78 -12.17 23.21 -1.17
N PHE A 79 -11.69 24.44 -0.94
CA PHE A 79 -10.83 24.79 0.20
C PHE A 79 -11.68 25.18 1.39
#